data_AF-A0A2Z5ZQ33-F1
#
_entry.id   AF-A0A2Z5ZQ33-F1
#
_cell.length_a   1.000
_cell.length_b   1.000
_cell.length_c   1.000
_cell.angle_alpha   90.00
_cell.angle_beta   90.00
_cell.angle_gamma   90.00
#
_symmetry.space_group_name_H-M   'P 1'
#
loop_
_entity.id
_entity.type
_entity.pdbx_description
1 polymer ?
#
loop_
_entity_poly.entity_id
_entity_poly.type
_entity_poly.pdbx_seq_one_letter_code
_entity_poly.pdbx_strand_id
1 'polypeptide(L)'
;VAHLWVEGVWELIMASVLAFLMIKLNGIDREVVEKWLYVIIGLALFSGSLGTGHHYYWIGAPGYWQWIGSLFSTPEVAPVCTVVLFTVRMTWKAGRKHPNRAALLWSVGCSVMAFLGA
;
A
#
# COMPACT_ATOMS: atom_id res chain seq x y z
N VAL A 1 1.36 17.29 -6.99
CA VAL A 1 -0.10 17.08 -6.85
C VAL A 1 -0.53 15.72 -7.38
N ALA A 2 -0.18 15.29 -8.60
CA ALA A 2 -0.56 13.96 -9.06
C ALA A 2 0.10 12.83 -8.24
N HIS A 3 1.40 12.58 -8.39
CA HIS A 3 2.07 11.47 -7.70
C HIS A 3 1.99 11.57 -6.17
N LEU A 4 2.71 12.49 -5.52
CA LEU A 4 2.77 12.48 -4.05
C LEU A 4 1.41 12.69 -3.34
N TRP A 5 0.52 13.50 -3.91
CA TRP A 5 -0.77 13.76 -3.26
C TRP A 5 -1.86 12.79 -3.68
N VAL A 6 -2.05 12.51 -4.98
CA VAL A 6 -3.05 11.51 -5.37
C VAL A 6 -2.54 10.12 -5.02
N GLU A 7 -1.43 9.68 -5.59
CA GLU A 7 -0.94 8.32 -5.35
C GLU A 7 -0.47 8.13 -3.90
N GLY A 8 0.47 8.94 -3.42
CA GLY A 8 1.05 8.77 -2.09
C GLY A 8 0.04 8.91 -0.93
N VAL A 9 -0.76 9.99 -0.90
CA VAL A 9 -1.70 10.20 0.22
C VAL A 9 -2.88 9.24 0.18
N TRP A 10 -3.47 8.96 -1.00
CA TRP A 10 -4.58 8.00 -1.07
C TRP A 10 -4.14 6.58 -0.72
N GLU A 11 -2.90 6.18 -1.04
CA GLU A 11 -2.36 4.89 -0.62
C GLU A 11 -2.26 4.78 0.91
N LEU A 12 -1.75 5.81 1.58
CA LEU A 12 -1.66 5.86 3.04
C LEU A 12 -3.03 5.80 3.72
N ILE A 13 -4.01 6.53 3.18
CA ILE A 13 -5.39 6.52 3.67
C ILE A 13 -6.00 5.11 3.47
N MET A 14 -5.86 4.55 2.27
CA MET A 14 -6.36 3.21 1.96
C MET A 14 -5.72 2.15 2.89
N ALA A 15 -4.41 2.17 3.08
CA ALA A 15 -3.72 1.24 3.98
C ALA A 15 -4.24 1.35 5.42
N SER A 16 -4.48 2.58 5.90
CA SER A 16 -5.04 2.83 7.22
C SER A 16 -6.48 2.33 7.37
N VAL A 17 -7.32 2.53 6.35
CA VAL A 17 -8.70 2.02 6.32
C VAL A 17 -8.71 0.50 6.27
N LEU A 18 -7.88 -0.11 5.43
CA LEU A 18 -7.76 -1.57 5.35
C LEU A 18 -7.25 -2.17 6.67
N ALA A 19 -6.25 -1.56 7.30
CA ALA A 19 -5.78 -1.96 8.63
C ALA A 19 -6.91 -1.96 9.66
N PHE A 20 -7.70 -0.87 9.73
CA PHE A 20 -8.87 -0.78 10.58
C PHE A 20 -9.89 -1.91 10.29
N LEU A 21 -10.20 -2.15 9.02
CA LEU A 21 -11.13 -3.20 8.61
C LEU A 21 -10.61 -4.59 8.97
N MET A 22 -9.31 -4.86 8.81
CA MET A 22 -8.71 -6.13 9.22
C MET A 22 -8.85 -6.37 10.73
N ILE A 23 -8.66 -5.33 11.56
CA ILE A 23 -8.87 -5.44 13.02
C ILE A 23 -10.34 -5.77 13.33
N LYS A 24 -11.29 -5.07 12.69
CA LYS A 24 -12.72 -5.21 13.03
C LYS A 24 -13.36 -6.47 12.46
N LEU A 25 -13.00 -6.86 11.24
CA LEU A 25 -13.62 -7.98 10.52
C LEU A 25 -12.92 -9.29 10.85
N ASN A 26 -11.59 -9.36 10.71
CA ASN A 26 -10.83 -10.58 10.98
C ASN A 26 -10.54 -10.80 12.46
N GLY A 27 -10.63 -9.75 13.29
CA GLY A 27 -10.37 -9.84 14.73
C GLY A 27 -8.91 -10.11 15.07
N ILE A 28 -7.99 -9.64 14.22
CA ILE A 28 -6.56 -9.80 14.43
C ILE A 28 -6.07 -8.78 15.43
N ASP A 29 -5.10 -9.18 16.25
CA ASP A 29 -4.50 -8.32 17.24
C ASP A 29 -3.97 -7.03 16.62
N ARG A 30 -4.42 -5.91 17.19
CA ARG A 30 -4.09 -4.56 16.74
C ARG A 30 -2.59 -4.35 16.62
N GLU A 31 -1.80 -4.88 17.56
CA GLU A 31 -0.35 -4.78 17.55
C GLU A 31 0.28 -5.34 16.27
N VAL A 32 -0.23 -6.48 15.77
CA VAL A 32 0.26 -7.09 14.54
C VAL A 32 -0.08 -6.21 13.34
N VAL A 33 -1.34 -5.75 13.26
CA VAL A 33 -1.81 -4.92 12.15
C VAL A 33 -1.06 -3.59 12.09
N GLU A 34 -0.87 -2.92 13.23
CA GLU A 34 -0.17 -1.64 13.29
C GLU A 34 1.31 -1.77 12.89
N LYS A 35 2.01 -2.83 13.32
CA LYS A 35 3.39 -3.09 12.88
C LYS A 35 3.49 -3.21 11.36
N TRP A 36 2.57 -3.96 10.75
CA TRP A 36 2.52 -4.07 9.28
C TRP A 36 2.19 -2.74 8.62
N LEU A 37 1.23 -1.98 9.17
CA LEU A 37 0.88 -0.66 8.66
C LEU A 37 2.08 0.29 8.66
N TYR A 38 2.87 0.33 9.75
CA TYR A 38 4.06 1.16 9.81
C TYR A 38 5.14 0.75 8.80
N VAL A 39 5.33 -0.55 8.56
CA VAL A 39 6.24 -1.03 7.52
C VAL A 39 5.79 -0.59 6.13
N ILE A 40 4.49 -0.74 5.82
CA ILE A 40 3.92 -0.34 4.53
C ILE A 40 4.05 1.17 4.32
N ILE A 41 3.67 1.98 5.32
CA ILE A 41 3.79 3.44 5.29
C ILE A 41 5.26 3.85 5.09
N GLY A 42 6.19 3.24 5.83
CA GLY A 42 7.61 3.54 5.74
C GLY A 42 8.17 3.24 4.36
N LEU A 43 7.81 2.09 3.78
CA LEU A 43 8.22 1.72 2.42
C LEU A 43 7.64 2.68 1.38
N ALA A 44 6.33 2.93 1.42
CA ALA A 44 5.65 3.82 0.47
C ALA A 44 6.23 5.25 0.50
N LEU A 45 6.46 5.81 1.68
CA LEU A 45 7.06 7.14 1.80
C LEU A 45 8.53 7.16 1.36
N PHE A 46 9.31 6.13 1.70
CA PHE A 46 10.72 6.06 1.32
C PHE A 46 10.91 5.95 -0.19
N SER A 47 10.14 5.09 -0.86
CA SER A 47 10.20 4.89 -2.31
C SER A 47 9.51 6.04 -3.05
N GLY A 48 8.23 6.30 -2.76
CA GLY A 48 7.38 7.24 -3.50
C GLY A 48 7.84 8.70 -3.47
N SER A 49 8.50 9.13 -2.38
CA SER A 49 8.97 10.51 -2.25
C SER A 49 9.96 10.90 -3.35
N LEU A 50 10.97 10.06 -3.58
CA LEU A 50 11.98 10.28 -4.63
C LEU A 50 11.64 9.57 -5.94
N GLY A 51 10.81 8.53 -5.89
CA GLY A 51 10.32 7.82 -7.08
C GLY A 51 9.35 8.64 -7.93
N THR A 52 8.80 9.74 -7.38
CA THR A 52 8.22 10.84 -8.20
C THR A 52 9.14 11.29 -9.33
N GLY A 53 10.46 11.13 -9.16
CA GLY A 53 11.47 11.36 -10.18
C GLY A 53 11.24 10.63 -11.51
N HIS A 54 10.48 9.54 -11.53
CA HIS A 54 10.18 8.81 -12.78
C HIS A 54 9.30 9.59 -13.76
N HIS A 55 8.59 10.62 -13.29
CA HIS A 55 7.88 11.55 -14.17
C HIS A 55 8.81 12.59 -14.80
N TYR A 56 10.07 12.67 -14.35
CA TYR A 56 11.02 13.68 -14.79
C TYR A 56 11.94 13.21 -15.92
N TYR A 57 11.89 11.93 -16.29
CA TYR A 57 12.82 11.32 -17.24
C TYR A 57 12.95 12.06 -18.57
N TRP A 58 11.85 12.63 -19.06
CA TRP A 58 11.75 13.15 -20.42
C TRP A 58 11.13 14.55 -20.52
N ILE A 59 11.06 15.28 -19.41
CA ILE A 59 10.52 16.66 -19.38
C ILE A 59 11.61 17.74 -19.45
N GLY A 60 12.86 17.34 -19.70
CA GLY A 60 14.02 18.25 -19.71
C GLY A 60 14.65 18.51 -18.33
N ALA A 61 14.34 17.70 -17.32
CA ALA A 61 14.99 17.77 -16.01
C ALA A 61 16.46 17.30 -16.07
N PRO A 62 17.31 17.69 -15.12
CA PRO A 62 18.70 17.21 -15.05
C PRO A 62 18.83 15.68 -15.08
N GLY A 63 19.82 15.16 -15.79
CA GLY A 63 19.97 13.72 -16.05
C GLY A 63 20.12 12.83 -14.82
N TYR A 64 20.52 13.38 -13.66
CA TYR A 64 20.58 12.60 -12.41
C TYR A 64 19.20 12.09 -11.96
N TRP A 65 18.10 12.72 -12.38
CA TRP A 65 16.75 12.26 -12.06
C TRP A 65 16.39 10.93 -12.73
N GLN A 66 17.03 10.56 -13.84
CA GLN A 66 16.84 9.24 -14.41
C GLN A 66 17.29 8.13 -13.44
N TRP A 67 18.45 8.33 -12.81
CA TRP A 67 18.99 7.38 -11.83
C TRP A 67 18.22 7.41 -10.51
N ILE A 68 17.93 8.60 -9.98
CA ILE A 68 17.17 8.74 -8.72
C ILE A 68 15.76 8.18 -8.89
N GLY A 69 15.04 8.60 -9.94
CA GLY A 69 13.70 8.10 -10.22
C GLY A 69 13.69 6.58 -10.38
N SER A 70 14.64 6.00 -11.12
CA SER A 70 14.65 4.55 -11.36
C SER A 70 14.90 3.76 -10.07
N LEU A 71 15.84 4.25 -9.25
CA LEU A 71 16.21 3.59 -7.99
C LEU A 71 15.08 3.63 -6.96
N PHE A 72 14.35 4.75 -6.89
CA PHE A 72 13.32 4.95 -5.86
C PHE A 72 11.91 4.56 -6.32
N SER A 73 11.61 4.54 -7.62
CA SER A 73 10.30 4.09 -8.11
C SER A 73 10.20 2.56 -8.22
N THR A 74 11.29 1.86 -8.52
CA THR A 74 11.26 0.38 -8.60
C THR A 74 10.75 -0.28 -7.30
N PRO A 75 11.16 0.16 -6.09
CA PRO A 75 10.63 -0.37 -4.84
C PRO A 75 9.20 0.02 -4.50
N GLU A 76 8.54 0.93 -5.24
CA GLU A 76 7.13 1.33 -4.97
C GLU A 76 6.16 0.15 -5.14
N VAL A 77 6.55 -0.89 -5.87
CA VAL A 77 5.77 -2.14 -5.98
C VAL A 77 5.73 -2.92 -4.65
N ALA A 78 6.73 -2.74 -3.77
CA ALA A 78 6.84 -3.48 -2.51
C ALA A 78 5.72 -3.16 -1.50
N PRO A 79 5.39 -1.90 -1.17
CA PRO A 79 4.31 -1.58 -0.24
C PRO A 79 2.94 -2.11 -0.71
N VAL A 80 2.55 -1.87 -1.97
CA VAL A 80 1.27 -2.38 -2.51
C VAL A 80 1.20 -3.91 -2.55
N CYS A 81 2.30 -4.59 -2.92
CA CYS A 81 2.37 -6.06 -2.83
C CYS A 81 2.23 -6.54 -1.38
N THR A 82 2.86 -5.84 -0.44
CA THR A 82 2.81 -6.17 0.99
C THR A 82 1.39 -6.02 1.55
N VAL A 83 0.62 -5.02 1.11
CA VAL A 83 -0.80 -4.86 1.49
C VAL A 83 -1.59 -6.12 1.09
N VAL A 84 -1.42 -6.64 -0.13
CA VAL A 84 -2.09 -7.87 -0.59
C VAL A 84 -1.71 -9.08 0.24
N LEU A 85 -0.39 -9.30 0.41
CA LEU A 85 0.11 -10.43 1.17
C LEU A 85 -0.41 -10.40 2.61
N PHE A 86 -0.44 -9.21 3.20
CA PHE A 86 -0.97 -8.99 4.53
C PHE A 86 -2.46 -9.31 4.58
N THR A 87 -3.32 -8.64 3.81
CA THR A 87 -4.78 -8.82 3.86
C THR A 87 -5.21 -10.25 3.59
N VAL A 88 -4.62 -10.92 2.59
CA VAL A 88 -4.94 -12.32 2.23
C VAL A 88 -4.49 -13.27 3.34
N ARG A 89 -3.24 -13.19 3.79
CA ARG A 89 -2.69 -14.09 4.82
C ARG A 89 -3.42 -13.94 6.15
N MET A 90 -3.73 -12.69 6.52
CA MET A 90 -4.47 -12.35 7.72
C MET A 90 -5.90 -12.90 7.68
N THR A 91 -6.57 -12.78 6.53
CA THR A 91 -7.92 -13.33 6.35
C THR A 91 -7.94 -14.86 6.38
N TRP A 92 -6.96 -15.52 5.77
CA TRP A 92 -6.87 -16.99 5.84
C TRP A 92 -6.60 -17.53 7.25
N LYS A 93 -5.84 -16.79 8.05
CA LYS A 93 -5.56 -17.16 9.45
C LYS A 93 -6.62 -16.68 10.43
N ALA A 94 -7.57 -15.87 9.99
CA ALA A 94 -8.60 -15.31 10.85
C ALA A 94 -9.53 -16.43 11.36
N GLY A 95 -9.61 -16.57 12.68
CA GLY A 95 -10.59 -17.47 13.32
C GLY A 95 -11.99 -16.86 13.44
N ARG A 96 -12.12 -15.53 13.25
CA ARG A 96 -13.38 -14.80 13.45
C ARG A 96 -14.30 -14.96 12.25
N LYS A 97 -15.49 -15.52 12.49
CA LYS A 97 -16.58 -15.58 11.50
C LYS A 97 -17.47 -14.34 11.62
N HIS A 98 -17.08 -13.25 10.97
CA HIS A 98 -17.87 -12.02 10.97
C HIS A 98 -19.11 -12.15 10.06
N PRO A 99 -20.30 -11.67 10.48
CA PRO A 99 -21.52 -11.79 9.67
C PRO A 99 -21.46 -10.99 8.37
N ASN A 100 -20.78 -9.83 8.35
CA ASN A 100 -20.60 -9.02 7.15
C ASN A 100 -19.43 -9.54 6.30
N ARG A 101 -19.68 -10.60 5.51
CA ARG A 101 -18.69 -11.18 4.59
C ARG A 101 -18.43 -10.33 3.35
N ALA A 102 -19.40 -9.53 2.93
CA ALA A 102 -19.26 -8.64 1.78
C ALA A 102 -18.17 -7.59 2.04
N ALA A 103 -18.17 -6.97 3.23
CA ALA A 103 -17.13 -6.01 3.61
C ALA A 103 -15.74 -6.66 3.66
N LEU A 104 -15.63 -7.90 4.14
CA LEU A 104 -14.36 -8.63 4.19
C LEU A 104 -13.83 -8.93 2.78
N LEU A 105 -14.69 -9.47 1.91
CA LEU A 105 -14.33 -9.75 0.52
C LEU A 105 -13.96 -8.48 -0.24
N TRP A 106 -14.71 -7.39 -0.02
CA TRP A 106 -14.39 -6.08 -0.58
C TRP A 106 -13.03 -5.57 -0.11
N SER A 107 -12.72 -5.70 1.18
CA SER A 107 -11.42 -5.27 1.74
C SER A 107 -10.24 -6.04 1.11
N VAL A 108 -10.36 -7.36 0.98
CA VAL A 108 -9.34 -8.18 0.32
C VAL A 108 -9.26 -7.85 -1.17
N GLY A 109 -10.41 -7.71 -1.84
CA GLY A 109 -10.48 -7.32 -3.25
C GLY A 109 -9.81 -5.97 -3.53
N CYS A 110 -10.05 -4.95 -2.70
CA CYS A 110 -9.40 -3.65 -2.81
C CYS A 110 -7.88 -3.75 -2.75
N SER A 111 -7.32 -4.55 -1.83
CA SER A 111 -5.86 -4.73 -1.80
C SER A 111 -5.31 -5.36 -3.08
N VAL A 112 -5.99 -6.37 -3.63
CA VAL A 112 -5.57 -7.05 -4.87
C VAL A 112 -5.65 -6.09 -6.05
N MET A 113 -6.75 -5.33 -6.16
CA MET A 113 -6.91 -4.35 -7.23
C MET A 113 -5.90 -3.21 -7.12
N ALA A 114 -5.53 -2.78 -5.91
CA ALA A 114 -4.50 -1.77 -5.70
C ALA A 114 -3.14 -2.25 -6.23
N PHE A 115 -2.79 -3.52 -6.03
CA PHE A 115 -1.52 -4.07 -6.53
C PHE A 115 -1.50 -4.32 -8.05
N LEU A 116 -2.61 -4.78 -8.64
CA LEU A 116 -2.66 -5.05 -10.08
C LEU A 116 -2.92 -3.81 -10.94
N GLY A 117 -3.50 -2.77 -10.33
CA GLY A 117 -3.84 -1.52 -11.00
C GLY A 117 -2.79 -0.42 -10.89
N ALA A 118 -1.87 -0.53 -9.93
CA ALA A 118 -0.68 0.32 -9.81
C ALA A 118 0.40 -0.14 -10.79
#